data_AF-A0AAD8CX65-F1
#
_entry.id   AF-A0AAD8CX65-F1
#
_cell.length_a   1.000
_cell.length_b   1.000
_cell.length_c   1.000
_cell.angle_alpha   90.00
_cell.angle_beta   90.00
_cell.angle_gamma   90.00
#
_symmetry.space_group_name_H-M   'P 1'
#
loop_
_entity.id
_entity.type
_entity.pdbx_description
1 polymer ?
#
loop_
_entity_poly.entity_id
_entity_poly.type
_entity_poly.pdbx_seq_one_letter_code
_entity_poly.pdbx_strand_id
1 'polypeptide(L)'
;MLTLLSSPLSTAPVINRFSRRVSVCAEAFNPDEEEEDTEPRVVHPKTDEQRCRLQEACLDILLFKSLDPEQMSQVLDAMFEHRVQQRAGHRPGGDDGDNSRD
;
A
#
# COMPACT_ATOMS: atom_id res chain seq x y z
N MET A 1 18.14 -25.90 46.04
CA MET A 1 17.90 -26.59 44.76
C MET A 1 17.65 -25.54 43.69
N LEU A 2 18.63 -25.41 42.81
CA LEU A 2 18.80 -24.70 41.53
C LEU A 2 17.68 -23.78 40.97
N THR A 3 18.14 -22.59 40.58
CA THR A 3 17.53 -21.57 39.72
C THR A 3 17.31 -22.04 38.29
N LEU A 4 16.17 -21.71 37.66
CA LEU A 4 16.07 -21.59 36.20
C LEU A 4 15.16 -20.39 35.82
N LEU A 5 15.80 -19.26 35.53
CA LEU A 5 15.23 -18.13 34.81
C LEU A 5 14.89 -18.60 33.39
N SER A 6 13.61 -18.66 33.06
CA SER A 6 13.14 -18.92 31.69
C SER A 6 13.26 -17.64 30.87
N SER A 7 14.44 -17.39 30.30
CA SER A 7 14.62 -16.37 29.26
C SER A 7 13.83 -16.78 28.02
N PRO A 8 13.05 -15.89 27.38
CA PRO A 8 12.50 -16.20 26.06
C PRO A 8 13.67 -16.29 25.06
N LEU A 9 13.83 -17.47 24.46
CA LEU A 9 14.72 -17.69 23.33
C LEU A 9 14.39 -16.65 22.24
N SER A 10 15.33 -15.74 21.98
CA SER A 10 15.30 -14.91 20.79
C SER A 10 15.37 -15.83 19.58
N THR A 11 14.24 -16.04 18.90
CA THR A 11 14.17 -16.78 17.64
C THR A 11 14.90 -15.96 16.59
N ALA A 12 16.18 -16.26 16.35
CA ALA A 12 16.91 -15.72 15.22
C ALA A 12 16.15 -16.04 13.92
N PRO A 13 16.02 -15.08 12.97
CA PRO A 13 15.23 -15.30 11.77
C PRO A 13 15.82 -16.46 10.95
N VAL A 14 14.95 -17.36 10.50
CA VAL A 14 15.34 -18.49 9.65
C VAL A 14 15.83 -17.94 8.31
N ILE A 15 17.15 -18.00 8.07
CA ILE A 15 17.74 -17.62 6.79
C ILE A 15 17.43 -18.75 5.79
N ASN A 16 16.34 -18.62 5.05
CA ASN A 16 15.96 -19.58 4.01
C ASN A 16 16.82 -19.40 2.75
N ARG A 17 18.02 -20.02 2.75
CA ARG A 17 19.00 -19.96 1.65
C ARG A 17 18.54 -20.67 0.37
N PHE A 18 17.45 -21.42 0.42
CA PHE A 18 16.90 -22.17 -0.73
C PHE A 18 15.62 -21.53 -1.30
N SER A 19 15.22 -20.36 -0.80
CA SER A 19 14.06 -19.65 -1.34
C SER A 19 14.36 -19.19 -2.76
N ARG A 20 13.66 -19.75 -3.74
CA ARG A 20 13.69 -19.27 -5.12
C ARG A 20 12.87 -17.99 -5.23
N ARG A 21 13.32 -17.05 -6.07
CA ARG A 21 12.55 -15.86 -6.40
C ARG A 21 11.32 -16.29 -7.21
N VAL A 22 10.14 -15.93 -6.75
CA VAL A 22 8.86 -16.10 -7.47
C VAL A 22 8.60 -14.88 -8.34
N SER A 23 7.99 -15.09 -9.50
CA SER A 23 7.53 -14.01 -10.38
C SER A 23 6.25 -13.38 -9.85
N VAL A 24 6.12 -12.07 -10.00
CA VAL A 24 4.88 -11.31 -9.78
C VAL A 24 4.46 -10.67 -11.10
N CYS A 25 3.16 -10.60 -11.35
CA CYS A 25 2.58 -9.97 -12.54
C CYS A 25 1.59 -8.90 -12.11
N ALA A 26 1.59 -7.76 -12.80
CA ALA A 26 0.55 -6.75 -12.71
C ALA A 26 -0.51 -6.99 -13.78
N GLU A 27 -1.60 -6.22 -13.75
CA GLU A 27 -2.62 -6.24 -14.80
C GLU A 27 -2.04 -5.79 -16.14
N ALA A 28 -2.61 -6.29 -17.24
CA ALA A 28 -2.21 -5.89 -18.57
C ALA A 28 -2.74 -4.48 -18.85
N PHE A 29 -1.84 -3.56 -19.17
CA PHE A 29 -2.17 -2.19 -19.56
C PHE A 29 -1.84 -2.01 -21.05
N ASN A 30 -2.81 -1.55 -21.84
CA ASN A 30 -2.63 -1.25 -23.26
C ASN A 30 -2.60 0.29 -23.46
N PRO A 31 -1.45 0.90 -23.79
CA PRO A 31 -1.33 2.36 -23.89
C PRO A 31 -2.09 2.96 -25.09
N ASP A 32 -2.49 2.13 -26.06
CA ASP A 32 -3.23 2.55 -27.25
C ASP A 32 -4.75 2.38 -27.09
N GLU A 33 -5.21 1.98 -25.90
CA GLU A 33 -6.63 1.75 -25.64
C GLU A 33 -7.33 3.09 -25.34
N GLU A 34 -8.03 3.61 -26.35
CA GLU A 34 -8.77 4.89 -26.28
C GLU A 34 -9.90 4.92 -25.23
N GLU A 35 -10.22 3.79 -24.59
CA GLU A 35 -11.20 3.74 -23.49
C GLU A 35 -10.71 4.48 -22.23
N GLU A 36 -9.40 4.62 -22.00
CA GLU A 36 -8.85 5.36 -20.84
C GLU A 36 -9.16 6.87 -20.93
N ASP A 37 -9.28 7.44 -22.13
CA ASP A 37 -9.73 8.82 -22.36
C ASP A 37 -11.23 9.02 -22.00
N THR A 38 -11.97 7.92 -21.78
CA THR A 38 -13.38 7.92 -21.43
C THR A 38 -13.62 7.73 -19.92
N GLU A 39 -12.63 7.25 -19.17
CA GLU A 39 -12.75 7.11 -17.71
C GLU A 39 -12.67 8.48 -17.02
N PRO A 40 -13.73 8.90 -16.30
CA PRO A 40 -13.73 10.21 -15.67
C PRO A 40 -12.65 10.27 -14.59
N ARG A 41 -11.74 11.24 -14.71
CA ARG A 41 -10.71 11.52 -13.69
C ARG A 41 -11.34 11.58 -12.31
N VAL A 42 -10.96 10.65 -11.44
CA VAL A 42 -11.48 10.57 -10.08
C VAL A 42 -10.86 11.70 -9.25
N VAL A 43 -11.66 12.69 -8.88
CA VAL A 43 -11.24 13.80 -8.02
C VAL A 43 -12.04 13.74 -6.72
N HIS A 44 -11.40 13.31 -5.65
CA HIS A 44 -11.98 13.37 -4.32
C HIS A 44 -11.59 14.70 -3.64
N PRO A 45 -12.56 15.55 -3.25
CA PRO A 45 -12.27 16.81 -2.60
C PRO A 45 -11.56 16.59 -1.26
N LYS A 46 -10.49 17.33 -1.02
CA LYS A 46 -9.65 17.26 0.19
C LYS A 46 -9.41 18.68 0.69
N THR A 47 -9.30 18.86 2.00
CA THR A 47 -8.84 20.14 2.55
C THR A 47 -7.37 20.35 2.24
N ASP A 48 -6.92 21.61 2.17
CA ASP A 48 -5.52 21.94 1.90
C ASP A 48 -4.57 21.31 2.94
N GLU A 49 -4.99 21.26 4.20
CA GLU A 49 -4.23 20.61 5.28
C GLU A 49 -4.17 19.08 5.11
N GLN A 50 -5.25 18.44 4.64
CA GLN A 50 -5.21 17.01 4.30
C GLN A 50 -4.28 16.75 3.11
N ARG A 51 -4.33 17.58 2.07
CA ARG A 51 -3.45 17.46 0.90
C ARG A 51 -1.99 17.61 1.27
N CYS A 52 -1.64 18.61 2.08
CA CYS A 52 -0.27 18.85 2.52
C CYS A 52 0.30 17.65 3.29
N ARG A 53 -0.46 17.11 4.26
CA ARG A 53 -0.04 15.92 5.02
C ARG A 53 0.11 14.68 4.15
N LEU A 54 -0.80 14.47 3.20
CA LEU A 54 -0.72 13.35 2.25
C LEU A 54 0.50 13.48 1.34
N GLN A 55 0.77 14.69 0.84
CA GLN A 55 1.92 14.96 0.00
C GLN A 55 3.23 14.67 0.73
N GLU A 56 3.41 15.16 1.95
CA GLU A 56 4.58 14.87 2.78
C GLU A 56 4.75 13.37 3.04
N ALA A 57 3.65 12.66 3.35
CA ALA A 57 3.68 11.22 3.55
C ALA A 57 4.02 10.43 2.28
N CYS A 58 3.60 10.91 1.11
CA CYS A 58 3.88 10.27 -0.18
C CYS A 58 5.34 10.44 -0.62
N LEU A 59 6.02 11.52 -0.25
CA LEU A 59 7.41 11.78 -0.67
C LEU A 59 8.43 10.72 -0.19
N ASP A 60 8.16 10.10 0.96
CA ASP A 60 9.02 9.05 1.52
C ASP A 60 8.74 7.65 0.94
N ILE A 61 7.65 7.49 0.16
CA ILE A 61 7.29 6.21 -0.45
C ILE A 61 7.99 6.07 -1.81
N LEU A 62 8.70 4.96 -2.00
CA LEU A 62 9.50 4.71 -3.22
C LEU A 62 8.70 4.82 -4.52
N LEU A 63 7.43 4.41 -4.52
CA LEU A 63 6.55 4.48 -5.70
C LEU A 63 6.25 5.92 -6.14
N PHE A 64 6.24 6.87 -5.20
CA PHE A 64 5.86 8.26 -5.47
C PHE A 64 7.05 9.21 -5.54
N LYS A 65 8.24 8.76 -5.11
CA LYS A 65 9.46 9.58 -5.04
C LYS A 65 9.98 10.05 -6.39
N SER A 66 9.68 9.32 -7.46
CA SER A 66 10.10 9.65 -8.83
C SER A 66 8.98 10.25 -9.69
N LEU A 67 7.83 10.56 -9.10
CA LEU A 67 6.72 11.17 -9.83
C LEU A 67 6.95 12.68 -10.00
N ASP A 68 6.56 13.18 -11.17
CA ASP A 68 6.51 14.61 -11.42
C ASP A 68 5.39 15.27 -10.59
N PRO A 69 5.46 16.60 -10.32
CA PRO A 69 4.45 17.29 -9.52
C PRO A 69 3.01 17.14 -10.04
N GLU A 70 2.85 17.02 -11.36
CA GLU A 70 1.55 16.81 -12.01
C GLU A 70 1.00 15.41 -11.73
N GLN A 71 1.82 14.37 -11.86
CA GLN A 71 1.44 12.98 -11.55
C GLN A 71 1.15 12.80 -10.05
N MET A 72 1.95 13.44 -9.19
CA MET A 72 1.69 13.46 -7.76
C MET A 72 0.32 14.10 -7.46
N SER A 73 -0.04 15.20 -8.13
CA SER A 73 -1.37 15.79 -7.95
C SER A 73 -2.47 14.85 -8.37
N GLN A 74 -2.34 14.16 -9.51
CA GLN A 74 -3.34 13.20 -9.99
C GLN A 74 -3.51 12.03 -9.01
N VAL A 75 -2.41 11.48 -8.47
CA VAL A 75 -2.46 10.44 -7.42
C VAL A 75 -3.17 10.97 -6.19
N LEU A 76 -2.80 12.15 -5.70
CA LEU A 76 -3.43 12.77 -4.54
C LEU A 76 -4.91 13.06 -4.78
N ASP A 77 -5.32 13.41 -6.01
CA ASP A 77 -6.72 13.64 -6.38
C ASP A 77 -7.52 12.32 -6.35
N ALA A 78 -6.94 11.24 -6.83
CA ALA A 78 -7.51 9.90 -6.87
C ALA A 78 -7.57 9.20 -5.49
N MET A 79 -6.74 9.57 -4.52
CA MET A 79 -6.81 9.00 -3.17
C MET A 79 -8.14 9.34 -2.47
N PHE A 80 -8.77 8.39 -1.79
CA PHE A 80 -9.99 8.61 -1.01
C PHE A 80 -9.77 8.41 0.50
N GLU A 81 -10.52 9.14 1.32
CA GLU A 81 -10.50 8.96 2.77
C GLU A 81 -11.33 7.73 3.16
N HIS A 82 -10.68 6.70 3.72
CA HIS A 82 -11.38 5.55 4.28
C HIS A 82 -11.33 5.57 5.80
N ARG A 83 -12.47 5.84 6.45
CA ARG A 83 -12.59 5.82 7.91
C ARG A 83 -12.81 4.40 8.42
N VAL A 84 -11.77 3.82 9.03
CA VAL A 84 -11.86 2.52 9.72
C VAL A 84 -12.35 2.71 11.15
N GLN A 85 -13.43 2.03 11.53
CA GLN A 85 -13.83 1.87 12.92
C GLN A 85 -12.88 0.87 13.60
N GLN A 86 -12.38 1.19 14.81
CA GLN A 86 -11.39 0.42 15.58
C GLN A 86 -11.83 -1.00 16.02
N ARG A 87 -12.83 -1.63 15.38
CA ARG A 87 -13.32 -2.94 15.79
C ARG A 87 -13.66 -3.93 14.68
N ALA A 88 -13.08 -3.78 13.50
CA ALA A 88 -12.97 -4.90 12.56
C ALA A 88 -11.57 -5.51 12.75
N GLY A 89 -11.55 -6.72 13.31
CA GLY A 89 -10.37 -7.40 13.82
C GLY A 89 -9.21 -7.47 12.83
N HIS A 90 -8.01 -7.46 13.40
CA HIS A 90 -6.81 -8.15 12.92
C HIS A 90 -7.04 -8.92 11.62
N ARG A 91 -6.72 -8.28 10.48
CA ARG A 91 -6.76 -8.94 9.18
C ARG A 91 -5.79 -10.13 9.27
N PRO A 92 -6.26 -11.39 9.17
CA PRO A 92 -5.38 -12.54 9.32
C PRO A 92 -4.28 -12.45 8.26
N GLY A 93 -3.02 -12.68 8.65
CA GLY A 93 -1.90 -12.67 7.72
C GLY A 93 -2.11 -13.73 6.64
N GLY A 94 -2.59 -13.30 5.47
CA GLY A 94 -3.02 -14.16 4.37
C GLY A 94 -4.24 -13.67 3.59
N ASP A 95 -4.90 -12.58 4.02
CA ASP A 95 -5.96 -11.94 3.25
C ASP A 95 -5.33 -11.06 2.16
N ASP A 96 -5.18 -11.64 0.96
CA ASP A 96 -4.86 -10.92 -0.26
C ASP A 96 -5.87 -9.77 -0.40
N GLY A 97 -5.37 -8.55 -0.20
CA GLY A 97 -6.18 -7.35 -0.18
C GLY A 97 -6.68 -7.04 -1.58
N ASP A 98 -7.80 -7.63 -1.95
CA ASP A 98 -8.55 -7.31 -3.16
C ASP A 98 -9.91 -6.76 -2.72
N ASN A 99 -9.99 -5.43 -2.55
CA ASN A 99 -11.29 -4.76 -2.43
C ASN A 99 -11.85 -4.51 -3.83
N SER A 100 -12.13 -5.60 -4.53
CA SER A 100 -12.87 -5.65 -5.78
C SER A 100 -14.12 -6.49 -5.50
N ARG A 101 -15.14 -5.86 -4.92
CA ARG A 101 -16.50 -6.39 -4.96
C ARG A 101 -17.20 -5.70 -6.12
N ASP A 102 -17.57 -6.53 -7.09
CA ASP A 102 -18.62 -6.40 -8.12
C ASP A 102 -19.48 -5.14 -8.03
#